data_AF-A0A238ULZ9-F1
#
_entry.id   AF-A0A238ULZ9-F1
#
_cell.length_a   1.000
_cell.length_b   1.000
_cell.length_c   1.000
_cell.angle_alpha   90.00
_cell.angle_beta   90.00
_cell.angle_gamma   90.00
#
_symmetry.space_group_name_H-M   'P 1'
#
loop_
_entity.id
_entity.type
_entity.pdbx_description
1 polymer ?
#
loop_
_entity_poly.entity_id
_entity_poly.type
_entity_poly.pdbx_seq_one_letter_code
_entity_poly.pdbx_strand_id
1 'polypeptide(L)'
;MKKLLLAVVLVFGFNLHAQIVRHSEDSKPDEVISVNMGTTEMRKYGEIYSLNMPDGTSKSDVRWSYILKKSEMIEIYNEVFKTMNSVEYKKGESFDYKNSKGDIVTIRYDKMMGTKSIQFITMQSGSVEHIGGPLTLKNLQKLFSIDNVQKVN
;
A
#
# COMPACT_ATOMS: atom_id res chain seq x y z
N MET A 1 -7.69 22.80 -37.21
CA MET A 1 -7.45 21.41 -36.76
C MET A 1 -6.47 21.27 -35.58
N LYS A 2 -5.34 22.00 -35.53
CA LYS A 2 -4.38 21.91 -34.40
C LYS A 2 -4.93 22.36 -33.03
N LYS A 3 -5.82 23.36 -33.00
CA LYS A 3 -6.43 23.87 -31.75
C LYS A 3 -7.47 22.92 -31.13
N LEU A 4 -8.11 22.09 -31.96
CA LEU A 4 -9.10 21.11 -31.49
C LEU A 4 -8.42 19.90 -30.83
N LEU A 5 -7.29 19.46 -31.38
CA LEU A 5 -6.50 18.35 -30.84
C LEU A 5 -5.93 18.69 -29.45
N LEU A 6 -5.50 19.94 -29.24
CA LEU A 6 -4.99 20.40 -27.94
C LEU A 6 -6.10 20.44 -26.87
N ALA A 7 -7.32 20.84 -27.25
CA ALA A 7 -8.47 20.83 -26.35
C ALA A 7 -8.89 19.40 -25.98
N VAL A 8 -8.82 18.45 -26.92
CA VAL A 8 -9.07 17.03 -26.64
C VAL A 8 -7.99 16.46 -25.72
N VAL A 9 -6.70 16.76 -25.94
CA VAL A 9 -5.62 16.31 -25.03
C VAL A 9 -5.74 16.93 -23.64
N LEU A 10 -6.19 18.19 -23.52
CA LEU A 10 -6.43 18.81 -22.22
C LEU A 10 -7.64 18.19 -21.52
N VAL A 11 -8.79 18.03 -22.20
CA VAL A 11 -10.01 17.45 -21.61
C VAL A 11 -9.83 15.96 -21.26
N PHE A 12 -9.06 15.20 -22.03
CA PHE A 12 -8.72 13.81 -21.68
C PHE A 12 -7.56 13.70 -20.67
N GLY A 13 -6.65 14.67 -20.62
CA GLY A 13 -5.56 14.74 -19.64
C GLY A 13 -6.01 15.08 -18.23
N PHE A 14 -7.16 15.75 -18.07
CA PHE A 14 -7.74 16.11 -16.76
C PHE A 14 -8.68 15.05 -16.16
N ASN A 15 -8.81 13.86 -16.76
CA ASN A 15 -9.34 12.69 -16.03
C ASN A 15 -8.33 12.06 -15.08
N LEU A 16 -7.22 12.76 -14.78
CA LEU A 16 -6.49 12.55 -13.56
C LEU A 16 -7.43 12.90 -12.39
N HIS A 17 -8.01 11.88 -11.76
CA HIS A 17 -8.55 11.92 -10.40
C HIS A 17 -7.41 12.21 -9.40
N ALA A 18 -6.63 13.25 -9.65
CA ALA A 18 -5.56 13.75 -8.81
C ALA A 18 -6.16 14.89 -8.01
N GLN A 19 -6.65 14.56 -6.81
CA GLN A 19 -7.10 15.55 -5.86
C GLN A 19 -5.87 16.16 -5.18
N ILE A 20 -5.67 17.47 -5.33
CA ILE A 20 -4.67 18.22 -4.55
C ILE A 20 -5.23 18.37 -3.14
N VAL A 21 -4.65 17.65 -2.18
CA VAL A 21 -4.98 17.78 -0.75
C VAL A 21 -3.93 18.68 -0.10
N ARG A 22 -4.33 19.86 0.38
CA ARG A 22 -3.46 20.76 1.15
C ARG A 22 -3.43 20.28 2.60
N HIS A 23 -2.24 20.00 3.15
CA HIS A 23 -2.08 19.63 4.56
C HIS A 23 -2.56 20.69 5.57
N SER A 24 -2.71 21.95 5.15
CA SER A 24 -3.14 23.06 6.00
C SER A 24 -4.66 23.20 6.13
N GLU A 25 -5.42 22.48 5.31
CA GLU A 25 -6.86 22.29 5.50
C GLU A 25 -6.98 20.88 6.07
N ASP A 26 -7.44 20.73 7.31
CA ASP A 26 -7.67 19.44 7.95
C ASP A 26 -8.76 18.67 7.17
N SER A 27 -8.44 18.13 6.00
CA SER A 27 -9.18 17.05 5.40
C SER A 27 -9.01 15.89 6.35
N LYS A 28 -9.95 15.74 7.28
CA LYS A 28 -10.05 14.54 8.10
C LYS A 28 -10.27 13.38 7.12
N PRO A 29 -9.54 12.28 7.28
CA PRO A 29 -9.80 11.11 6.46
C PRO A 29 -11.25 10.66 6.64
N ASP A 30 -11.85 10.18 5.56
CA ASP A 30 -13.20 9.61 5.59
C ASP A 30 -13.23 8.39 6.53
N GLU A 31 -12.13 7.65 6.57
CA GLU A 31 -11.96 6.45 7.37
C GLU A 31 -10.49 6.29 7.79
N VAL A 32 -10.28 5.81 9.02
CA VAL A 32 -8.96 5.39 9.52
C VAL A 32 -9.04 3.95 9.98
N ILE A 33 -8.19 3.11 9.40
CA ILE A 33 -8.10 1.69 9.75
C ILE A 33 -6.73 1.42 10.29
N SER A 34 -6.66 0.73 11.42
CA SER A 34 -5.40 0.41 12.06
C SER A 34 -5.25 -1.08 12.37
N VAL A 35 -4.00 -1.54 12.28
CA VAL A 35 -3.55 -2.88 12.67
C VAL A 35 -2.26 -2.76 13.49
N ASN A 36 -1.74 -3.90 13.96
CA ASN A 36 -0.50 -3.95 14.75
C ASN A 36 -0.55 -2.97 15.94
N MET A 37 -1.62 -3.05 16.72
CA MET A 37 -1.87 -2.18 17.89
C MET A 37 -1.90 -0.68 17.58
N GLY A 38 -2.23 -0.28 16.35
CA GLY A 38 -2.31 1.12 15.95
C GLY A 38 -1.06 1.64 15.24
N THR A 39 0.00 0.84 15.14
CA THR A 39 1.27 1.31 14.57
C THR A 39 1.18 1.47 13.05
N THR A 40 0.51 0.54 12.35
CA THR A 40 0.25 0.61 10.91
C THR A 40 -1.18 1.09 10.67
N GLU A 41 -1.33 2.17 9.91
CA GLU A 41 -2.60 2.83 9.65
C GLU A 41 -2.83 3.02 8.15
N MET A 42 -4.06 2.79 7.70
CA MET A 42 -4.57 3.24 6.41
C MET A 42 -5.54 4.39 6.64
N ARG A 43 -5.34 5.50 5.94
CA ARG A 43 -6.23 6.67 5.94
C ARG A 43 -6.85 6.85 4.56
N LYS A 44 -8.16 6.92 4.48
CA LYS A 44 -8.91 7.04 3.22
C LYS A 44 -9.33 8.49 2.95
N TYR A 45 -9.13 8.93 1.71
CA TYR A 45 -9.53 10.23 1.17
C TYR A 45 -10.17 10.01 -0.21
N GLY A 46 -11.47 9.74 -0.24
CA GLY A 46 -12.17 9.28 -1.45
C GLY A 46 -11.57 7.97 -1.98
N GLU A 47 -10.97 8.02 -3.17
CA GLU A 47 -10.31 6.89 -3.84
C GLU A 47 -8.78 6.85 -3.60
N ILE A 48 -8.26 7.77 -2.78
CA ILE A 48 -6.85 7.86 -2.43
C ILE A 48 -6.65 7.33 -1.01
N TYR A 49 -5.63 6.49 -0.85
CA TYR A 49 -5.32 5.79 0.39
C TYR A 49 -3.91 6.12 0.83
N SER A 50 -3.76 6.58 2.08
CA SER A 50 -2.46 6.86 2.68
C SER A 50 -2.12 5.77 3.69
N LEU A 51 -1.18 4.91 3.31
CA LEU A 51 -0.61 3.88 4.17
C LEU A 51 0.54 4.48 4.99
N ASN A 52 0.39 4.47 6.31
CA ASN A 52 1.36 5.00 7.25
C ASN A 52 1.90 3.88 8.14
N MET A 53 3.21 3.75 8.22
CA MET A 53 3.89 2.69 8.95
C MET A 53 5.12 3.25 9.68
N PRO A 54 5.43 2.82 10.91
CA PRO A 54 6.66 3.22 11.57
C PRO A 54 7.86 2.59 10.87
N ASP A 55 9.04 3.16 11.05
CA ASP A 55 10.28 2.44 10.80
C ASP A 55 10.40 1.27 11.80
N GLY A 56 10.52 0.05 11.28
CA GLY A 56 10.58 -1.17 12.08
C GLY A 56 12.00 -1.55 12.52
N THR A 57 13.02 -0.76 12.15
CA THR A 57 14.43 -1.13 12.35
C THR A 57 15.16 -0.28 13.37
N SER A 58 15.06 1.05 13.28
CA SER A 58 16.09 1.90 13.88
C SER A 58 15.62 3.21 14.51
N LYS A 59 14.45 3.73 14.13
CA LYS A 59 13.99 5.05 14.58
C LYS A 59 12.51 5.04 14.93
N SER A 60 12.20 5.07 16.24
CA SER A 60 10.81 5.08 16.74
C SER A 60 9.95 6.22 16.19
N ASP A 61 10.60 7.33 15.83
CA ASP A 61 9.92 8.58 15.46
C ASP A 61 9.80 8.76 13.94
N VAL A 62 10.41 7.88 13.15
CA VAL A 62 10.31 7.93 11.69
C VAL A 62 9.08 7.15 11.25
N ARG A 63 8.27 7.78 10.40
CA ARG A 63 7.11 7.15 9.77
C ARG A 63 7.23 7.26 8.26
N TRP A 64 6.93 6.14 7.63
CA TRP A 64 6.83 5.98 6.19
C TRP A 64 5.38 6.20 5.77
N SER A 65 5.18 7.02 4.73
CA SER A 65 3.86 7.33 4.20
C SER A 65 3.83 7.08 2.69
N TYR A 66 2.99 6.13 2.27
CA TYR A 66 2.80 5.79 0.87
C TYR A 66 1.38 6.13 0.44
N ILE A 67 1.27 6.74 -0.73
CA ILE A 67 -0.03 7.01 -1.36
C ILE A 67 -0.31 5.88 -2.35
N LEU A 68 -1.46 5.24 -2.16
CA LEU A 68 -1.95 4.13 -2.96
C LEU A 68 -3.32 4.50 -3.55
N LYS A 69 -3.55 4.07 -4.78
CA LYS A 69 -4.87 4.00 -5.41
C LYS A 69 -5.53 2.68 -5.04
N LYS A 70 -6.85 2.63 -5.12
CA LYS A 70 -7.63 1.41 -4.90
C LYS A 70 -7.15 0.21 -5.73
N SER A 71 -6.85 0.42 -7.02
CA SER A 71 -6.36 -0.64 -7.90
C SER A 71 -5.02 -1.23 -7.44
N GLU A 72 -4.13 -0.39 -6.93
CA GLU A 72 -2.80 -0.79 -6.45
C GLU A 72 -2.92 -1.63 -5.17
N MET A 73 -3.81 -1.24 -4.26
CA MET A 73 -4.10 -2.05 -3.07
C MET A 73 -4.68 -3.44 -3.43
N ILE A 74 -5.58 -3.50 -4.42
CA ILE A 74 -6.16 -4.76 -4.89
C ILE A 74 -5.07 -5.64 -5.51
N GLU A 75 -4.18 -5.08 -6.32
CA GLU A 75 -3.07 -5.81 -6.94
C GLU A 75 -2.14 -6.42 -5.88
N ILE A 76 -1.70 -5.61 -4.91
CA ILE A 76 -0.88 -6.08 -3.78
C ILE A 76 -1.59 -7.19 -3.02
N TYR A 77 -2.88 -6.99 -2.69
CA TYR A 77 -3.64 -7.99 -1.94
C TYR A 77 -3.75 -9.31 -2.70
N ASN A 78 -4.05 -9.27 -4.00
CA ASN A 78 -4.23 -10.46 -4.83
C ASN A 78 -2.93 -11.26 -4.95
N GLU A 79 -1.80 -10.59 -5.14
CA GLU A 79 -0.48 -11.22 -5.23
C GLU A 79 -0.11 -11.91 -3.91
N VAL A 80 -0.34 -11.21 -2.78
CA VAL A 80 -0.11 -11.77 -1.45
C VAL A 80 -1.07 -12.93 -1.15
N PHE A 81 -2.35 -12.78 -1.47
CA PHE A 81 -3.38 -13.80 -1.24
C PHE A 81 -3.04 -15.08 -1.99
N LYS A 82 -2.71 -14.98 -3.28
CA LYS A 82 -2.32 -16.12 -4.11
C LYS A 82 -1.12 -16.86 -3.49
N THR A 83 -0.09 -16.13 -3.10
CA THR A 83 1.14 -16.73 -2.58
C THR A 83 0.95 -17.31 -1.18
N MET A 84 0.21 -16.63 -0.30
CA MET A 84 -0.07 -17.12 1.05
C MET A 84 -0.97 -18.35 1.08
N ASN A 85 -1.85 -18.52 0.09
CA ASN A 85 -2.69 -19.72 -0.05
C ASN A 85 -2.03 -20.83 -0.89
N SER A 86 -0.89 -20.57 -1.51
CA SER A 86 -0.12 -21.58 -2.23
C SER A 86 0.56 -22.58 -1.29
N VAL A 87 0.72 -23.82 -1.78
CA VAL A 87 1.53 -24.88 -1.17
C VAL A 87 3.03 -24.50 -1.18
N GLU A 88 3.46 -23.73 -2.17
CA GLU A 88 4.86 -23.36 -2.41
C GLU A 88 5.33 -22.11 -1.65
N TYR A 89 4.62 -21.69 -0.60
CA TYR A 89 4.99 -20.50 0.17
C TYR A 89 6.42 -20.60 0.73
N LYS A 90 7.38 -19.87 0.14
CA LYS A 90 8.77 -19.81 0.58
C LYS A 90 9.04 -18.49 1.31
N LYS A 91 9.45 -18.61 2.57
CA LYS A 91 9.94 -17.47 3.35
C LYS A 91 11.14 -16.84 2.63
N GLY A 92 11.15 -15.52 2.50
CA GLY A 92 12.21 -14.76 1.86
C GLY A 92 11.94 -14.41 0.39
N GLU A 93 11.03 -15.11 -0.29
CA GLU A 93 10.55 -14.66 -1.60
C GLU A 93 9.90 -13.27 -1.48
N SER A 94 10.01 -12.47 -2.53
CA SER A 94 9.54 -11.10 -2.53
C SER A 94 9.14 -10.65 -3.92
N PHE A 95 8.32 -9.62 -3.97
CA PHE A 95 8.02 -8.88 -5.18
C PHE A 95 8.11 -7.38 -4.89
N ASP A 96 8.46 -6.62 -5.92
CA ASP A 96 8.51 -5.17 -5.82
C ASP A 96 7.20 -4.59 -6.30
N TYR A 97 6.69 -3.64 -5.54
CA TYR A 97 5.57 -2.82 -5.92
C TYR A 97 6.05 -1.38 -6.12
N LYS A 98 5.72 -0.80 -7.28
CA LYS A 98 6.02 0.59 -7.61
C LYS A 98 4.73 1.40 -7.58
N ASN A 99 4.67 2.41 -6.72
CA ASN A 99 3.48 3.25 -6.61
C ASN A 99 3.37 4.27 -7.76
N SER A 100 2.21 4.93 -7.83
CA SER A 100 1.95 5.98 -8.82
C SER A 100 2.90 7.19 -8.77
N LYS A 101 3.66 7.39 -7.69
CA LYS A 101 4.71 8.42 -7.57
C LYS A 101 6.08 7.92 -8.05
N GLY A 102 6.22 6.63 -8.28
CA GLY A 102 7.46 5.97 -8.68
C GLY A 102 8.29 5.43 -7.52
N ASP A 103 7.82 5.54 -6.27
CA ASP A 103 8.46 4.93 -5.12
C ASP A 103 8.34 3.41 -5.21
N ILE A 104 9.41 2.71 -4.88
CA ILE A 104 9.46 1.25 -4.88
C ILE A 104 9.47 0.76 -3.44
N VAL A 105 8.59 -0.17 -3.13
CA VAL A 105 8.56 -0.91 -1.87
C VAL A 105 8.59 -2.39 -2.19
N THR A 106 9.51 -3.11 -1.57
CA THR A 106 9.58 -4.56 -1.70
C THR A 106 8.68 -5.18 -0.63
N ILE A 107 7.86 -6.14 -1.04
CA ILE A 107 7.03 -6.93 -0.14
C ILE A 107 7.65 -8.32 -0.06
N ARG A 108 8.10 -8.69 1.14
CA ARG A 108 8.76 -9.97 1.41
C ARG A 108 7.85 -10.89 2.22
N TYR A 109 7.74 -12.13 1.78
CA TYR A 109 7.02 -13.18 2.51
C TYR A 109 7.82 -13.66 3.73
N ASP A 110 7.17 -13.70 4.88
CA ASP A 110 7.79 -14.10 6.15
C ASP A 110 6.86 -14.96 7.04
N LYS A 111 7.43 -15.77 7.93
CA LYS A 111 6.69 -16.50 8.96
C LYS A 111 7.00 -15.94 10.33
N MET A 112 6.00 -15.33 10.96
CA MET A 112 6.07 -14.91 12.37
C MET A 112 5.34 -15.92 13.24
N MET A 113 6.07 -16.57 14.17
CA MET A 113 5.50 -17.56 15.10
C MET A 113 4.64 -18.63 14.41
N GLY A 114 5.10 -19.14 13.26
CA GLY A 114 4.39 -20.16 12.47
C GLY A 114 3.26 -19.63 11.58
N THR A 115 2.90 -18.35 11.69
CA THR A 115 1.85 -17.73 10.87
C THR A 115 2.46 -17.09 9.62
N LYS A 116 1.89 -17.37 8.44
CA LYS A 116 2.27 -16.71 7.19
C LYS A 116 1.97 -15.21 7.27
N SER A 117 2.94 -14.40 6.88
CA SER A 117 2.89 -12.94 6.92
C SER A 117 3.70 -12.33 5.78
N ILE A 118 3.58 -11.02 5.60
CA ILE A 118 4.48 -10.21 4.79
C ILE A 118 5.16 -9.16 5.65
N GLN A 119 6.28 -8.66 5.16
CA GLN A 119 6.92 -7.44 5.63
C GLN A 119 7.11 -6.49 4.45
N PHE A 120 6.87 -5.21 4.70
CA PHE A 120 7.27 -4.16 3.77
C PHE A 120 8.72 -3.81 4.06
N ILE A 121 9.55 -3.73 3.02
CA ILE A 121 10.95 -3.35 3.14
C ILE A 121 11.33 -2.32 2.09
N THR A 122 12.30 -1.49 2.42
CA THR A 122 12.94 -0.55 1.50
C THR A 122 14.45 -0.71 1.58
N MET A 123 15.16 -0.34 0.51
CA MET A 123 16.61 -0.27 0.52
C MET A 123 17.04 1.18 0.63
N GLN A 124 17.57 1.56 1.79
CA GLN A 124 18.21 2.85 2.01
C GLN A 124 19.71 2.65 2.23
N SER A 125 20.53 3.36 1.46
CA SER A 125 22.00 3.36 1.60
C SER A 125 22.63 1.97 1.69
N GLY A 126 22.10 1.00 0.94
CA GLY A 126 22.59 -0.39 0.91
C GLY A 126 22.13 -1.28 2.08
N SER A 127 21.31 -0.76 3.00
CA SER A 127 20.71 -1.52 4.09
C SER A 127 19.22 -1.79 3.84
N VAL A 128 18.75 -2.97 4.25
CA VAL A 128 17.32 -3.32 4.19
C VAL A 128 16.66 -2.78 5.45
N GLU A 129 15.77 -1.81 5.27
CA GLU A 129 14.95 -1.26 6.35
C GLU A 129 13.56 -1.89 6.28
N HIS A 130 13.18 -2.57 7.36
CA HIS A 130 11.82 -3.04 7.57
C HIS A 130 10.91 -1.88 7.92
N ILE A 131 9.76 -1.83 7.25
CA ILE A 131 8.76 -0.79 7.44
C ILE A 131 7.52 -1.45 8.05
N GLY A 132 7.12 -0.95 9.21
CA GLY A 132 5.98 -1.46 9.96
C GLY A 132 6.20 -2.84 10.58
N GLY A 133 5.16 -3.31 11.27
CA GLY A 133 5.11 -4.69 11.77
C GLY A 133 4.70 -5.68 10.68
N PRO A 134 4.96 -6.99 10.87
CA PRO A 134 4.50 -8.03 9.95
C PRO A 134 2.99 -7.98 9.77
N LEU A 135 2.53 -8.26 8.55
CA LEU A 135 1.11 -8.26 8.21
C LEU A 135 0.67 -9.65 7.79
N THR A 136 -0.27 -10.22 8.54
CA THR A 136 -1.00 -11.42 8.13
C THR A 136 -2.00 -11.07 7.03
N LEU A 137 -2.52 -12.09 6.33
CA LEU A 137 -3.58 -11.89 5.34
C LEU A 137 -4.81 -11.18 5.94
N LYS A 138 -5.18 -11.53 7.18
CA LYS A 138 -6.29 -10.88 7.90
C LYS A 138 -6.01 -9.40 8.17
N ASN A 139 -4.79 -9.04 8.55
CA ASN A 139 -4.42 -7.64 8.76
C ASN A 139 -4.45 -6.87 7.43
N LEU A 140 -3.97 -7.47 6.34
CA LEU A 140 -3.97 -6.86 5.02
C LEU A 140 -5.40 -6.64 4.50
N GLN A 141 -6.27 -7.65 4.65
CA GLN A 141 -7.68 -7.57 4.31
C GLN A 141 -8.38 -6.43 5.07
N LYS A 142 -8.11 -6.32 6.38
CA LYS A 142 -8.63 -5.22 7.19
C LYS A 142 -8.09 -3.87 6.70
N LEU A 143 -6.77 -3.73 6.55
CA LEU A 143 -6.12 -2.47 6.15
C LEU A 143 -6.63 -1.90 4.83
N PHE A 144 -6.88 -2.77 3.84
CA PHE A 144 -7.28 -2.33 2.50
C PHE A 144 -8.80 -2.22 2.33
N SER A 145 -9.58 -2.41 3.42
CA SER A 145 -11.04 -2.45 3.38
C SER A 145 -11.60 -3.35 2.28
N ILE A 146 -10.94 -4.48 2.04
CA ILE A 146 -11.34 -5.40 0.97
C ILE A 146 -12.48 -6.26 1.51
N ASP A 147 -13.71 -5.77 1.37
CA ASP A 147 -14.93 -6.50 1.68
C ASP A 147 -15.11 -7.66 0.69
N ASN A 148 -14.80 -8.89 1.11
CA ASN A 148 -15.12 -10.14 0.40
C ASN A 148 -14.85 -10.17 -1.13
N VAL A 149 -13.97 -9.32 -1.67
CA VAL A 149 -13.74 -9.18 -3.13
C VAL A 149 -13.11 -10.43 -3.74
N GLN A 150 -12.66 -11.41 -2.95
CA GLN A 150 -12.15 -12.67 -3.47
C GLN A 150 -12.65 -13.89 -2.68
N LYS A 151 -13.96 -14.15 -2.75
CA LYS A 151 -14.38 -15.54 -3.00
C LYS A 151 -14.25 -15.80 -4.49
N VAL A 152 -13.02 -15.88 -4.99
CA VAL A 152 -12.80 -16.49 -6.30
C VAL A 152 -12.84 -17.99 -6.04
N ASN A 153 -13.90 -18.63 -6.51
CA ASN A 153 -14.05 -20.09 -6.58
C ASN A 153 -12.88 -20.71 -7.35
#